data_AF-A0A2U1MTI1-F1
#
_entry.id   AF-A0A2U1MTI1-F1
#
_cell.length_a   1.000
_cell.length_b   1.000
_cell.length_c   1.000
_cell.angle_alpha   90.00
_cell.angle_beta   90.00
_cell.angle_gamma   90.00
#
_symmetry.space_group_name_H-M   'P 1'
#
loop_
_entity.id
_entity.type
_entity.pdbx_description
1 polymer ?
#
loop_
_entity_poly.entity_id
_entity_poly.type
_entity_poly.pdbx_seq_one_letter_code
_entity_poly.pdbx_strand_id
1 'polypeptide(L)'
;MDPELKSKIEETVLEILKSSDMESTTEYKVRKSASEKMGIDLSVPDRKKLVRNVVQAYLEQQQQGKEDEQQEVEEEEESEGEDEKKGGKEYDDDGDLIICRLSDKRRVTLTEFKGKSLVSIREYYRKDGKELPGSKGISLTAEQWSNFSKNVPAIEKAIKKMEAKC
;
A
#
# COMPACT_ATOMS: atom_id res chain seq x y z
N MET A 1 -9.53 0.01 21.65
CA MET A 1 -10.08 1.32 21.23
C MET A 1 -11.51 1.41 21.71
N ASP A 2 -11.94 2.59 22.15
CA ASP A 2 -13.30 2.82 22.63
C ASP A 2 -14.33 2.65 21.49
N PRO A 3 -15.41 1.87 21.66
CA PRO A 3 -16.42 1.64 20.61
C PRO A 3 -17.05 2.93 20.08
N GLU A 4 -17.30 3.93 20.94
CA GLU A 4 -17.89 5.21 20.53
C GLU A 4 -16.95 5.98 19.60
N LEU A 5 -15.67 6.04 19.96
CA LEU A 5 -14.64 6.66 19.12
C LEU A 5 -14.48 5.93 17.78
N LYS A 6 -14.59 4.58 17.78
CA LYS A 6 -14.51 3.78 16.56
C LYS A 6 -15.64 4.16 15.59
N SER A 7 -16.89 4.15 16.05
CA SER A 7 -18.05 4.51 15.24
C SER A 7 -17.97 5.95 14.72
N LYS A 8 -17.49 6.89 15.56
CA LYS A 8 -17.32 8.29 15.15
C LYS A 8 -16.29 8.45 14.03
N ILE A 9 -15.20 7.67 14.04
CA ILE A 9 -14.21 7.67 12.96
C ILE A 9 -14.81 7.08 11.69
N GLU A 10 -15.50 5.94 11.79
CA GLU A 10 -16.17 5.30 10.66
C GLU A 10 -17.15 6.26 9.97
N GLU A 11 -18.04 6.92 10.72
CA GLU A 11 -18.98 7.92 10.18
C GLU A 11 -18.27 9.08 9.50
N THR A 12 -17.26 9.66 10.16
CA THR A 12 -16.56 10.83 9.62
C THR A 12 -15.82 10.50 8.32
N VAL A 13 -15.18 9.32 8.27
CA VAL A 13 -14.49 8.83 7.07
C VAL A 13 -15.48 8.61 5.93
N LEU A 14 -16.62 7.96 6.20
CA LEU A 14 -17.66 7.75 5.19
C LEU A 14 -18.26 9.06 4.68
N GLU A 15 -18.44 10.06 5.53
CA GLU A 15 -18.93 11.38 5.13
C GLU A 15 -17.94 12.09 4.19
N ILE A 16 -16.63 12.00 4.48
CA ILE A 16 -15.58 12.54 3.61
C ILE A 16 -15.55 11.81 2.27
N LEU A 17 -15.65 10.48 2.28
CA LEU A 17 -15.67 9.66 1.06
C LEU A 17 -16.90 9.91 0.18
N LYS A 18 -18.05 10.24 0.78
CA LYS A 18 -19.28 10.60 0.05
C LYS A 18 -19.25 12.00 -0.56
N SER A 19 -18.52 12.94 0.06
CA SER A 19 -18.46 14.34 -0.35
C SER A 19 -17.27 14.68 -1.24
N SER A 20 -16.25 13.83 -1.27
CA SER A 20 -15.03 14.03 -2.04
C SER A 20 -15.12 13.38 -3.42
N ASP A 21 -14.38 13.94 -4.38
CA ASP A 21 -14.22 13.38 -5.71
C ASP A 21 -13.39 12.09 -5.66
N MET A 22 -13.97 10.97 -6.11
CA MET A 22 -13.36 9.63 -6.01
C MET A 22 -12.04 9.51 -6.77
N GLU A 23 -11.85 10.27 -7.85
CA GLU A 23 -10.67 10.15 -8.72
C GLU A 23 -9.41 10.73 -8.08
N SER A 24 -9.55 11.63 -7.09
CA SER A 24 -8.41 12.29 -6.44
C SER A 24 -8.25 11.95 -4.96
N THR A 25 -9.19 11.22 -4.38
CA THR A 25 -9.25 10.95 -2.94
C THR A 25 -8.42 9.72 -2.59
N THR A 26 -7.37 9.92 -1.80
CA THR A 26 -6.46 8.84 -1.36
C THR A 26 -6.63 8.57 0.14
N GLU A 27 -6.26 7.37 0.63
CA GLU A 27 -6.37 7.01 2.06
C GLU A 27 -5.71 8.08 2.94
N TYR A 28 -4.56 8.60 2.51
CA TYR A 28 -3.85 9.67 3.21
C TYR A 28 -4.69 10.95 3.33
N LYS A 29 -5.30 11.41 2.22
CA LYS A 29 -6.15 12.61 2.22
C LYS A 29 -7.37 12.41 3.11
N VAL A 30 -8.02 11.25 3.02
CA VAL A 30 -9.18 10.90 3.85
C VAL A 30 -8.82 10.92 5.33
N ARG A 31 -7.73 10.25 5.70
CA ARG A 31 -7.23 10.22 7.08
C ARG A 31 -6.86 11.61 7.59
N LYS A 32 -6.20 12.44 6.76
CA LYS A 32 -5.82 13.80 7.12
C LYS A 32 -7.06 14.67 7.36
N SER A 33 -8.01 14.67 6.42
CA SER A 33 -9.26 15.43 6.54
C SER A 33 -10.10 14.97 7.74
N ALA A 34 -10.19 13.65 7.99
CA ALA A 34 -10.90 13.11 9.14
C ALA A 34 -10.22 13.51 10.47
N SER A 35 -8.88 13.50 10.51
CA SER A 35 -8.10 13.92 11.68
C SER A 35 -8.32 15.40 12.02
N GLU A 36 -8.29 16.26 11.00
CA GLU A 36 -8.57 17.70 11.14
C GLU A 36 -10.02 17.96 11.60
N LYS A 37 -11.00 17.26 11.01
CA LYS A 37 -12.42 17.43 11.34
C LYS A 37 -12.77 16.96 12.75
N MET A 38 -12.12 15.89 13.22
CA MET A 38 -12.38 15.34 14.56
C MET A 38 -11.51 15.97 15.64
N GLY A 39 -10.44 16.69 15.28
CA GLY A 39 -9.43 17.19 16.22
C GLY A 39 -8.66 16.07 16.91
N ILE A 40 -8.59 14.88 16.30
CA ILE A 40 -7.99 13.67 16.87
C ILE A 40 -6.93 13.15 15.90
N ASP A 41 -5.75 12.80 16.41
CA ASP A 41 -4.69 12.22 15.59
C ASP A 41 -5.08 10.81 15.09
N LEU A 42 -5.30 10.66 13.79
CA LEU A 42 -5.58 9.37 13.15
C LEU A 42 -4.31 8.67 12.63
N SER A 43 -3.12 9.21 12.94
CA SER A 43 -1.84 8.66 12.51
C SER A 43 -1.36 7.47 13.34
N VAL A 44 -2.02 7.21 14.47
CA VAL A 44 -1.72 6.06 15.31
C VAL A 44 -2.12 4.73 14.64
N PRO A 45 -1.35 3.64 14.82
CA PRO A 45 -1.52 2.39 14.08
C PRO A 45 -2.95 1.83 14.06
N ASP A 46 -3.62 1.79 15.22
CA ASP A 46 -4.99 1.26 15.34
C ASP A 46 -6.01 2.07 14.54
N ARG A 47 -5.91 3.40 14.58
CA ARG A 47 -6.84 4.32 13.90
C ARG A 47 -6.58 4.33 12.40
N LYS A 48 -5.31 4.28 12.01
CA LYS A 48 -4.90 4.18 10.62
C LYS A 48 -5.45 2.93 9.94
N LYS A 49 -5.33 1.78 10.61
CA LYS A 49 -5.91 0.51 10.14
C LYS A 49 -7.43 0.59 10.01
N LEU A 50 -8.10 1.27 10.94
CA LEU A 50 -9.55 1.48 10.87
C LEU A 50 -9.94 2.31 9.63
N VAL A 51 -9.28 3.45 9.40
CA VAL A 51 -9.56 4.31 8.23
C VAL A 51 -9.36 3.53 6.93
N ARG A 52 -8.26 2.77 6.81
CA ARG A 52 -8.01 1.91 5.65
C ARG A 52 -9.14 0.93 5.37
N ASN A 53 -9.57 0.19 6.39
CA ASN A 53 -10.63 -0.80 6.24
C ASN A 53 -11.95 -0.15 5.76
N VAL A 54 -12.26 1.04 6.25
CA VAL A 54 -13.48 1.78 5.84
C VAL A 54 -13.36 2.26 4.40
N VAL A 55 -12.20 2.80 4.01
CA VAL A 55 -11.94 3.25 2.63
C VAL A 55 -12.03 2.07 1.66
N GLN A 56 -11.39 0.95 1.99
CA GLN A 56 -11.41 -0.27 1.18
C GLN A 56 -12.84 -0.80 1.00
N ALA A 57 -13.60 -0.94 2.08
CA ALA A 57 -14.98 -1.42 2.03
C ALA A 57 -15.89 -0.48 1.21
N TYR A 58 -15.64 0.84 1.25
CA TYR A 58 -16.39 1.81 0.46
C TYR A 58 -16.08 1.69 -1.04
N LEU A 59 -14.81 1.50 -1.42
CA LEU A 59 -14.40 1.29 -2.81
C LEU A 59 -14.99 0.00 -3.37
N GLU A 60 -14.99 -1.09 -2.59
CA GLU A 60 -15.61 -2.37 -2.96
C GLU A 60 -17.13 -2.22 -3.18
N GLN A 61 -17.83 -1.49 -2.30
CA GLN A 61 -19.27 -1.21 -2.46
C GLN A 61 -19.58 -0.35 -3.69
N GLN A 62 -18.68 0.56 -4.07
CA GLN A 62 -18.82 1.41 -5.26
C GLN A 62 -18.66 0.60 -6.57
N GLN A 63 -17.78 -0.41 -6.56
CA GLN A 63 -17.54 -1.27 -7.72
C GLN A 63 -18.71 -2.22 -7.99
N GLN A 64 -19.40 -2.70 -6.95
CA GLN A 64 -20.58 -3.57 -7.08
C GLN A 64 -21.83 -2.90 -7.70
N GLY A 65 -21.81 -1.58 -7.93
CA GLY A 65 -22.91 -0.81 -8.53
C GLY A 65 -22.76 -0.52 -10.04
N LYS A 66 -21.70 -1.02 -10.68
CA LYS A 66 -21.42 -0.83 -12.11
C LYS A 66 -21.04 -2.18 -12.75
N GLU A 67 -22.03 -2.96 -13.16
CA GLU A 67 -21.82 -4.10 -14.05
C GLU A 67 -22.41 -3.76 -15.44
N ASP A 68 -21.55 -3.30 -16.35
CA ASP A 68 -21.26 -3.94 -17.64
C ASP A 68 -20.33 -3.04 -18.47
N GLU A 69 -19.27 -3.66 -19.01
CA GLU A 69 -18.20 -3.12 -19.87
C GLU A 69 -17.04 -2.35 -19.21
N GLN A 70 -16.22 -3.07 -18.43
CA GLN A 70 -14.76 -3.19 -18.66
C GLN A 70 -14.17 -4.27 -17.72
N GLN A 71 -14.37 -5.53 -18.11
CA GLN A 71 -13.47 -6.63 -17.76
C GLN A 71 -12.09 -6.40 -18.43
N GLU A 72 -11.05 -7.02 -17.86
CA GLU A 72 -9.75 -7.37 -18.47
C GLU A 72 -8.45 -6.68 -17.99
N VAL A 73 -8.35 -5.99 -16.84
CA VAL A 73 -6.98 -5.58 -16.36
C VAL A 73 -6.65 -5.87 -14.89
N GLU A 74 -7.59 -6.00 -13.96
CA GLU A 74 -7.23 -6.15 -12.54
C GLU A 74 -7.45 -7.56 -11.94
N GLU A 75 -8.14 -8.47 -12.64
CA GLU A 75 -8.41 -9.84 -12.14
C GLU A 75 -7.33 -10.88 -12.49
N GLU A 76 -6.33 -10.57 -13.33
CA GLU A 76 -5.27 -11.54 -13.67
C GLU A 76 -4.11 -11.61 -12.64
N GLU A 77 -3.96 -10.65 -11.72
CA GLU A 77 -2.86 -10.71 -10.72
C GLU A 77 -3.23 -11.41 -9.40
N GLU A 78 -4.46 -11.90 -9.23
CA GLU A 78 -4.87 -12.66 -8.03
C GLU A 78 -4.93 -14.20 -8.20
N SER A 79 -4.60 -14.79 -9.37
CA SER A 79 -4.73 -16.26 -9.54
C SER A 79 -3.61 -17.08 -10.18
N GLU A 80 -2.41 -16.54 -10.45
CA GLU A 80 -1.26 -17.41 -10.79
C GLU A 80 -0.05 -17.19 -9.88
N GLY A 81 -0.16 -17.82 -8.71
CA GLY A 81 0.90 -17.97 -7.74
C GLY A 81 0.44 -18.77 -6.51
N GLU A 82 -0.36 -19.82 -6.72
CA GLU A 82 -0.59 -20.82 -5.68
C GLU A 82 0.73 -21.55 -5.39
N ASP A 83 1.50 -21.02 -4.44
CA ASP A 83 2.30 -21.84 -3.54
C ASP A 83 2.29 -21.23 -2.12
N GLU A 84 1.38 -21.78 -1.31
CA GLU A 84 1.35 -21.84 0.14
C GLU A 84 1.97 -20.69 0.97
N LYS A 85 1.10 -19.78 1.44
CA LYS A 85 0.82 -19.60 2.89
C LYS A 85 -0.28 -18.57 3.14
N LYS A 86 -1.18 -18.90 4.07
CA LYS A 86 -2.10 -17.99 4.79
C LYS A 86 -1.38 -16.75 5.35
N GLY A 87 -1.18 -15.72 4.55
CA GLY A 87 -0.68 -14.42 4.98
C GLY A 87 -1.62 -13.34 4.45
N GLY A 88 -2.41 -12.71 5.32
CA GLY A 88 -3.13 -11.50 4.92
C GLY A 88 -2.16 -10.41 4.46
N LYS A 89 -2.65 -9.44 3.68
CA LYS A 89 -1.88 -8.26 3.23
C LYS A 89 -1.12 -7.64 4.42
N GLU A 90 0.21 -7.57 4.33
CA GLU A 90 1.08 -6.99 5.35
C GLU A 90 1.25 -5.49 5.07
N TYR A 91 1.15 -4.64 6.10
CA TYR A 91 1.30 -3.20 5.97
C TYR A 91 2.31 -2.69 6.99
N ASP A 92 3.01 -1.62 6.66
CA ASP A 92 3.92 -0.99 7.61
C ASP A 92 3.24 0.03 8.54
N ASP A 93 4.04 0.61 9.44
CA ASP A 93 3.62 1.69 10.36
C ASP A 93 3.08 2.90 9.58
N ASP A 94 3.59 3.12 8.36
CA ASP A 94 3.18 4.15 7.42
C ASP A 94 1.97 3.77 6.55
N GLY A 95 1.45 2.55 6.73
CA GLY A 95 0.27 2.04 6.04
C GLY A 95 0.51 1.67 4.59
N ASP A 96 1.77 1.68 4.17
CA ASP A 96 2.18 1.24 2.86
C ASP A 96 2.10 -0.29 2.81
N LEU A 97 1.63 -0.83 1.69
CA LEU A 97 1.52 -2.27 1.47
C LEU A 97 2.92 -2.85 1.33
N ILE A 98 3.26 -3.84 2.17
CA ILE A 98 4.50 -4.61 2.07
C ILE A 98 4.26 -5.75 1.09
N ILE A 99 4.89 -5.66 -0.08
CA ILE A 99 4.78 -6.67 -1.14
C ILE A 99 5.66 -7.87 -0.82
N CYS A 100 6.92 -7.63 -0.43
CA CYS A 100 7.82 -8.70 0.00
C CYS A 100 8.93 -8.19 0.93
N ARG A 101 9.40 -9.07 1.82
CA ARG A 101 10.58 -8.83 2.66
C ARG A 101 11.80 -9.50 2.01
N LEU A 102 12.76 -8.68 1.57
CA LEU A 102 14.03 -9.14 1.00
C LEU A 102 15.01 -9.58 2.09
N SER A 103 14.89 -9.00 3.29
CA SER A 103 15.57 -9.40 4.52
C SER A 103 14.84 -8.80 5.72
N ASP A 104 15.30 -9.08 6.94
CA ASP A 104 14.76 -8.46 8.17
C ASP A 104 14.76 -6.92 8.13
N LYS A 105 15.68 -6.33 7.36
CA LYS A 105 15.86 -4.87 7.27
C LYS A 105 15.55 -4.31 5.89
N ARG A 106 15.18 -5.12 4.90
CA ARG A 106 14.91 -4.65 3.53
C ARG A 106 13.60 -5.19 3.03
N ARG A 107 12.76 -4.31 2.50
CA ARG A 107 11.45 -4.69 1.95
C ARG A 107 11.13 -3.93 0.68
N VAL A 108 10.19 -4.49 -0.06
CA VAL A 108 9.52 -3.85 -1.18
C VAL A 108 8.14 -3.41 -0.71
N THR A 109 7.84 -2.11 -0.83
CA THR A 109 6.54 -1.54 -0.48
C THR A 109 5.91 -0.82 -1.67
N LEU A 110 4.58 -0.77 -1.70
CA LEU A 110 3.85 0.17 -2.54
C LEU A 110 3.55 1.42 -1.70
N THR A 111 4.22 2.52 -2.05
CA THR A 111 4.15 3.80 -1.32
C THR A 111 3.48 4.86 -2.18
N GLU A 112 2.60 5.67 -1.59
CA GLU A 112 2.03 6.85 -2.26
C GLU A 112 2.81 8.12 -1.89
N PHE A 113 3.32 8.83 -2.89
CA PHE A 113 3.95 10.14 -2.69
C PHE A 113 3.39 11.18 -3.65
N LYS A 114 2.78 12.23 -3.09
CA LYS A 114 2.15 13.32 -3.86
C LYS A 114 1.15 12.81 -4.91
N GLY A 115 0.33 11.82 -4.54
CA GLY A 115 -0.66 11.21 -5.42
C GLY A 115 -0.08 10.30 -6.50
N LYS A 116 1.18 9.89 -6.39
CA LYS A 116 1.81 8.91 -7.28
C LYS A 116 2.16 7.66 -6.50
N SER A 117 1.72 6.51 -6.99
CA SER A 117 2.14 5.21 -6.49
C SER A 117 3.57 4.89 -6.96
N LEU A 118 4.41 4.44 -6.04
CA LEU A 118 5.81 4.13 -6.25
C LEU A 118 6.12 2.74 -5.68
N VAL A 119 6.92 1.97 -6.40
CA VAL A 119 7.50 0.72 -5.89
C VAL A 119 8.78 1.07 -5.13
N SER A 120 8.76 1.02 -3.81
CA SER A 120 9.93 1.34 -2.97
C SER A 120 10.68 0.08 -2.57
N ILE A 121 11.97 0.01 -2.90
CA ILE A 121 12.90 -1.03 -2.43
C ILE A 121 13.86 -0.35 -1.46
N ARG A 122 13.68 -0.57 -0.15
CA ARG A 122 14.35 0.25 0.87
C ARG A 122 14.82 -0.54 2.10
N GLU A 123 15.95 -0.10 2.65
CA GLU A 123 16.47 -0.52 3.96
C GLU A 123 15.80 0.28 5.08
N TYR A 124 15.36 -0.39 6.13
CA TYR A 124 14.71 0.18 7.30
C TYR A 124 15.60 -0.02 8.53
N TYR A 125 15.48 0.91 9.48
CA TYR A 125 16.12 0.82 10.79
C TYR A 125 15.06 0.94 11.89
N ARG A 126 15.34 0.36 13.06
CA ARG A 126 14.43 0.42 14.20
C ARG A 126 14.85 1.55 15.14
N LYS A 127 13.92 2.42 15.51
CA LYS A 127 14.11 3.48 16.51
C LYS A 127 12.83 3.62 17.32
N ASP A 128 12.94 3.62 18.65
CA ASP A 128 11.81 3.77 19.57
C ASP A 128 10.66 2.76 19.32
N GLY A 129 11.01 1.53 18.94
CA GLY A 129 10.06 0.46 18.63
C GLY A 129 9.39 0.55 17.25
N LYS A 130 9.67 1.60 16.46
CA LYS A 130 9.13 1.80 15.11
C LYS A 130 10.16 1.46 14.03
N GLU A 131 9.68 1.00 12.87
CA GLU A 131 10.52 0.81 11.69
C GLU A 131 10.48 2.06 10.83
N LEU A 132 11.64 2.68 10.61
CA LEU A 132 11.77 3.92 9.85
C LEU A 132 12.57 3.69 8.56
N PRO A 133 12.19 4.34 7.44
CA PRO A 133 12.92 4.23 6.19
C PRO A 133 14.33 4.84 6.33
N GLY A 134 15.35 4.07 5.97
CA GLY A 134 16.73 4.51 5.88
C GLY A 134 17.03 5.23 4.57
N SER A 135 18.24 5.81 4.46
CA SER A 135 18.70 6.48 3.25
C SER A 135 19.01 5.51 2.09
N LYS A 136 19.32 4.24 2.39
CA LYS A 136 19.63 3.23 1.38
C LYS A 136 18.35 2.65 0.78
N GLY A 137 18.10 2.94 -0.49
CA GLY A 137 16.95 2.44 -1.22
C GLY A 137 16.57 3.33 -2.38
N ILE A 138 15.64 2.85 -3.21
CA ILE A 138 15.11 3.58 -4.37
C ILE A 138 13.59 3.44 -4.38
N SER A 139 12.90 4.49 -4.82
CA SER A 139 11.48 4.45 -5.13
C SER A 139 11.31 4.63 -6.62
N LEU A 140 10.72 3.63 -7.27
CA LEU A 140 10.55 3.56 -8.72
C LEU A 140 9.16 4.05 -9.08
N THR A 141 9.06 4.88 -10.13
CA THR A 141 7.78 5.15 -10.78
C THR A 141 7.28 3.90 -11.52
N ALA A 142 6.00 3.86 -11.89
CA ALA A 142 5.43 2.78 -12.70
C ALA A 142 6.23 2.54 -14.01
N GLU A 143 6.67 3.62 -14.67
CA GLU A 143 7.51 3.54 -15.87
C GLU A 143 8.88 2.90 -15.59
N GLN A 144 9.54 3.32 -14.51
CA GLN A 144 10.83 2.76 -14.10
C GLN A 144 10.70 1.29 -13.70
N TRP A 145 9.62 0.92 -13.01
CA TRP A 145 9.30 -0.47 -12.68
C TRP A 145 9.08 -1.30 -13.95
N SER A 146 8.26 -0.84 -14.89
CA SER A 146 8.04 -1.53 -16.17
C SER A 146 9.35 -1.80 -16.91
N ASN A 147 10.24 -0.80 -16.97
CA ASN A 147 11.54 -0.95 -17.59
C ASN A 147 12.44 -1.94 -16.83
N PHE A 148 12.45 -1.89 -15.50
CA PHE A 148 13.18 -2.84 -14.66
C PHE A 148 12.69 -4.28 -14.90
N SER A 149 11.38 -4.51 -14.78
CA SER A 149 10.75 -5.82 -14.93
C SER A 149 11.01 -6.46 -16.29
N LYS A 150 10.93 -5.67 -17.38
CA LYS A 150 11.29 -6.13 -18.75
C LYS A 150 12.73 -6.64 -18.86
N ASN A 151 13.64 -6.13 -18.02
CA ASN A 151 15.05 -6.48 -18.03
C ASN A 151 15.44 -7.54 -16.99
N VAL A 152 14.53 -7.99 -16.13
CA VAL A 152 14.80 -9.04 -15.12
C VAL A 152 15.42 -10.30 -15.73
N PRO A 153 14.94 -10.85 -16.88
CA PRO A 153 15.58 -12.02 -17.48
C PRO A 153 17.04 -11.81 -17.88
N ALA A 154 17.38 -10.61 -18.36
CA ALA A 154 18.77 -10.26 -18.70
C ALA A 154 19.65 -10.12 -17.45
N ILE A 155 19.09 -9.57 -16.36
CA ILE A 155 19.73 -9.47 -15.05
C ILE A 155 20.02 -10.86 -14.49
N GLU A 156 19.04 -11.76 -14.50
CA GLU A 156 19.21 -13.15 -14.02
C GLU A 156 20.29 -13.89 -14.81
N LYS A 157 20.30 -13.74 -16.14
CA LYS A 157 21.35 -14.32 -16.99
C LYS A 157 22.74 -13.77 -16.62
N ALA A 158 22.84 -12.48 -16.32
CA ALA A 158 24.09 -11.86 -15.90
C ALA A 158 24.56 -12.39 -14.53
N ILE A 159 23.64 -12.52 -13.55
CA ILE A 159 23.93 -13.08 -12.22
C ILE A 159 24.47 -14.50 -12.33
N LYS A 160 23.78 -15.40 -13.03
CA LYS A 160 24.22 -16.80 -13.24
C LYS A 160 25.62 -16.87 -13.84
N LYS A 161 25.95 -15.96 -14.76
CA LYS A 161 27.29 -15.88 -15.37
C LYS A 161 28.36 -15.36 -14.41
N MET A 162 28.01 -14.52 -13.44
CA MET A 162 28.94 -14.08 -12.40
C MET A 162 29.20 -15.18 -11.37
N GLU A 163 28.15 -15.88 -10.93
CA GLU A 163 28.27 -16.96 -9.95
C GLU A 163 29.06 -18.15 -10.49
N ALA A 164 28.88 -18.52 -11.76
CA ALA A 164 29.64 -19.60 -12.39
C ALA A 164 31.13 -19.30 -12.64
N LYS A 165 31.59 -18.06 -12.37
CA LYS A 165 32.98 -17.63 -12.53
C LYS A 165 33.75 -17.57 -11.21
N CYS A 166 33.07 -17.77 -10.09
CA CYS A 166 33.67 -17.93 -8.78
C CYS A 166 33.86 -19.43 -8.49
#